data_AF-A0A6P0J0P5-F1
#
_entry.id   AF-A0A6P0J0P5-F1
#
_cell.length_a   1.000
_cell.length_b   1.000
_cell.length_c   1.000
_cell.angle_alpha   90.00
_cell.angle_beta   90.00
_cell.angle_gamma   90.00
#
_symmetry.space_group_name_H-M   'P 1'
#
loop_
_entity.id
_entity.type
_entity.pdbx_description
1 polymer ?
#
loop_
_entity_poly.entity_id
_entity_poly.type
_entity_poly.pdbx_seq_one_letter_code
_entity_poly.pdbx_strand_id
1 'polypeptide(L)' 'YLPNELKLIVLDELGEVFEEVTAQDDDKFIQYEFLGESGEEFSIKIALGNTSYQEKFVI' A
#
# COMPACT_ATOMS: atom_id res chain seq x y z
N TYR A 1 9.97 -14.61 3.68
CA TYR A 1 9.14 -14.42 2.47
C TYR A 1 7.82 -13.85 2.93
N LEU A 2 7.31 -12.86 2.21
CA LEU A 2 6.00 -12.30 2.48
C LEU A 2 4.93 -13.37 2.21
N PRO A 3 3.80 -13.32 2.93
CA PRO A 3 2.68 -14.19 2.63
C PRO A 3 2.23 -13.98 1.18
N ASN A 4 1.97 -15.08 0.48
CA ASN A 4 1.30 -15.02 -0.82
C ASN A 4 -0.04 -14.29 -0.64
N GLU A 5 -0.42 -13.51 -1.66
CA GLU A 5 -1.63 -12.66 -1.65
C GLU A 5 -1.57 -11.46 -0.69
N LEU A 6 -0.43 -11.18 -0.05
CA LEU A 6 -0.23 -9.91 0.66
C LEU A 6 -0.25 -8.76 -0.35
N LYS A 7 -1.07 -7.75 -0.10
CA LYS A 7 -1.21 -6.57 -0.93
C LYS A 7 -0.80 -5.31 -0.19
N LEU A 8 -0.02 -4.48 -0.85
CA LEU A 8 0.21 -3.08 -0.47
C LEU A 8 -0.62 -2.21 -1.41
N ILE A 9 -1.54 -1.45 -0.83
CA ILE A 9 -2.47 -0.59 -1.56
C ILE A 9 -2.19 0.85 -1.12
N VAL A 10 -1.85 1.72 -2.06
CA VAL A 10 -1.74 3.15 -1.83
C VAL A 10 -3.08 3.78 -2.17
N LEU A 11 -3.63 4.54 -1.23
CA LEU A 11 -4.88 5.27 -1.36
C LEU A 11 -4.60 6.77 -1.35
N ASP A 12 -5.29 7.53 -2.19
CA ASP A 12 -5.22 8.99 -2.19
C ASP A 12 -5.98 9.62 -1.00
N GLU A 13 -6.04 10.95 -0.97
CA GLU A 13 -6.75 11.72 0.07
C GLU A 13 -8.26 11.41 0.15
N LEU A 14 -8.87 11.00 -0.97
CA LEU A 14 -10.29 10.63 -1.07
C LEU A 14 -10.52 9.16 -0.66
N GLY A 15 -9.44 8.40 -0.46
CA GLY A 15 -9.48 6.97 -0.17
C GLY A 15 -9.68 6.12 -1.44
N GLU A 16 -9.47 6.68 -2.62
CA GLU A 16 -9.48 5.94 -3.87
C GLU A 16 -8.15 5.19 -4.06
N VAL A 17 -8.19 4.05 -4.74
CA VAL A 17 -6.99 3.26 -5.00
C VAL A 17 -6.13 3.96 -6.03
N PHE A 18 -5.00 4.48 -5.58
CA PHE A 18 -3.96 5.03 -6.44
C PHE A 18 -3.12 3.90 -7.05
N GLU A 19 -2.70 2.94 -6.22
CA GLU A 19 -1.91 1.79 -6.67
C GLU A 19 -2.18 0.54 -5.81
N GLU A 20 -2.08 -0.65 -6.41
CA GLU A 20 -2.09 -1.94 -5.69
C GLU A 20 -0.92 -2.82 -6.16
N VAL A 21 -0.05 -3.19 -5.22
CA VAL A 21 1.06 -4.12 -5.45
C VAL A 21 0.82 -5.40 -4.65
N THR A 22 0.83 -6.54 -5.34
CA THR A 22 0.71 -7.86 -4.71
C THR A 22 2.09 -8.51 -4.57
N ALA A 23 2.40 -9.06 -3.39
CA ALA A 23 3.60 -9.84 -3.15
C ALA A 23 3.66 -11.04 -4.10
N GLN A 24 4.83 -11.27 -4.69
CA GLN A 24 5.14 -12.42 -5.53
C GLN A 24 5.88 -13.50 -4.73
N ASP A 25 5.94 -14.71 -5.30
CA ASP A 25 6.74 -15.78 -4.70
C ASP A 25 8.20 -15.35 -4.54
N ASP A 26 8.77 -15.62 -3.36
CA ASP A 26 10.12 -15.22 -2.92
C ASP A 26 10.32 -13.73 -2.54
N ASP A 27 9.29 -12.88 -2.60
CA ASP A 27 9.41 -11.50 -2.13
C ASP A 27 9.71 -11.42 -0.63
N LYS A 28 10.71 -10.61 -0.27
CA LYS A 28 11.07 -10.34 1.13
C LYS A 28 10.51 -9.02 1.64
N PHE A 29 10.23 -8.10 0.73
CA PHE A 29 9.65 -6.78 0.99
C PHE A 29 8.89 -6.32 -0.27
N ILE A 30 7.83 -5.53 -0.09
CA ILE A 30 7.17 -4.78 -1.17
C ILE A 30 7.68 -3.36 -1.10
N GLN A 31 8.13 -2.81 -2.23
CA GLN A 31 8.50 -1.41 -2.36
C GLN A 31 7.79 -0.83 -3.57
N TYR A 32 7.17 0.33 -3.37
CA TYR A 32 6.59 1.13 -4.43
C TYR A 32 7.02 2.57 -4.23
N GLU A 33 7.57 3.18 -5.27
CA GLU A 33 8.00 4.58 -5.28
C GLU A 33 6.98 5.40 -6.05
N PHE A 34 6.51 6.48 -5.45
CA PHE A 34 5.63 7.45 -6.08
C PHE A 34 6.09 8.87 -5.73
N LEU A 35 5.61 9.83 -6.52
CA LEU A 35 5.86 11.25 -6.31
C LEU A 35 4.58 11.87 -5.75
N GLY A 36 4.74 12.94 -4.96
CA GLY A 36 3.65 13.78 -4.50
C GLY A 36 4.18 15.07 -3.91
N GLU A 37 3.27 15.98 -3.56
CA GLU A 37 3.63 17.30 -3.04
C GLU A 37 3.68 17.31 -1.51
N SER A 38 4.52 18.18 -0.92
CA SER A 38 4.58 18.26 0.55
C SER A 38 3.23 18.74 1.11
N GLY A 39 2.72 18.01 2.09
CA GLY A 39 1.40 18.25 2.67
C GLY A 39 0.27 17.45 2.00
N GLU A 40 0.56 16.69 0.95
CA GLU A 40 -0.40 15.76 0.34
C GLU A 40 -0.65 14.57 1.29
N GLU A 41 -1.93 14.30 1.54
CA GLU A 41 -2.37 13.18 2.39
C GLU A 41 -2.56 11.91 1.54
N PHE A 42 -2.07 10.79 2.04
CA PHE A 42 -2.31 9.48 1.45
C PHE A 42 -2.48 8.44 2.55
N SER A 43 -3.03 7.28 2.21
CA SER A 43 -3.07 6.14 3.13
C SER A 43 -2.38 4.94 2.53
N ILE A 44 -1.66 4.19 3.36
CA ILE A 44 -1.18 2.85 2.99
C ILE A 44 -2.13 1.85 3.63
N LYS A 45 -2.70 0.97 2.81
CA LYS A 45 -3.49 -0.17 3.25
C LYS A 45 -2.76 -1.46 2.92
N ILE A 46 -2.50 -2.25 3.96
CA ILE A 46 -1.95 -3.60 3.85
C ILE A 46 -3.10 -4.59 3.98
N ALA A 47 -3.28 -5.47 3.00
CA ALA A 47 -4.37 -6.46 2.99
C ALA A 47 -3.84 -7.88 2.80
N LEU A 48 -4.39 -8.83 3.55
CA LEU A 48 -4.12 -10.26 3.44
C LEU A 48 -5.43 -11.03 3.63
N GLY A 49 -5.93 -11.62 2.54
CA GLY A 49 -7.25 -12.27 2.54
C GLY A 49 -8.37 -11.30 2.95
N ASN A 50 -9.05 -11.60 4.05
CA ASN A 50 -10.16 -10.80 4.59
C ASN A 50 -9.72 -9.78 5.65
N THR A 51 -8.43 -9.74 6.00
CA THR A 51 -7.90 -8.80 6.99
C THR A 51 -7.19 -7.67 6.27
N SER A 52 -7.37 -6.44 6.77
CA SER A 52 -6.60 -5.31 6.31
C SER A 52 -6.29 -4.35 7.45
N TYR A 53 -5.14 -3.69 7.33
CA TYR A 53 -4.72 -2.60 8.18
C TYR A 53 -4.49 -1.38 7.30
N GLN A 54 -4.91 -0.20 7.76
CA GLN A 54 -4.75 1.05 7.03
C GLN A 54 -4.15 2.10 7.96
N GLU A 55 -3.13 2.80 7.49
CA GLU A 55 -2.50 3.92 8.18
C GLU A 55 -2.44 5.14 7.25
N LYS A 56 -2.61 6.33 7.82
CA LYS A 56 -2.60 7.61 7.10
C LYS A 56 -1.24 8.28 7.25
N PHE A 57 -0.80 8.92 6.18
CA PHE A 57 0.48 9.59 6.06
C PHE A 57 0.32 10.94 5.35
N VAL A 58 1.33 11.78 5.51
CA VAL A 58 1.48 13.05 4.80
C VAL A 58 2.88 13.07 4.21
N ILE A 59 3.01 13.48 2.94
CA ILE A 59 4.30 13.62 2.23
C ILE A 59 5.13 14.79 2.77
#